data_AF-A0A240U7W3-F1
#
_entry.id   AF-A0A240U7W3-F1
#
_cell.length_a   1.000
_cell.length_b   1.000
_cell.length_c   1.000
_cell.angle_alpha   90.00
_cell.angle_beta   90.00
_cell.angle_gamma   90.00
#
_symmetry.space_group_name_H-M   'P 1'
#
loop_
_entity.id
_entity.type
_entity.pdbx_description
1 polymer ?
#
loop_
_entity_poly.entity_id
_entity_poly.type
_entity_poly.pdbx_seq_one_letter_code
_entity_poly.pdbx_strand_id
1 'polypeptide(L)' 'MSSSTPATSSNALGIAGLEQVYDQLATAIDQAGPGKAELFLVKLALLNAQALGDAEVFGRHLQAALQDL' A
#
# COMPACT_ATOMS: atom_id res chain seq x y z
N MET A 1 26.56 13.37 31.40
CA MET A 1 26.31 12.16 30.60
C MET A 1 24.87 12.21 30.13
N SER A 2 24.61 12.84 28.98
CA SER A 2 23.26 12.90 28.42
C SER A 2 23.12 11.74 27.44
N SER A 3 22.34 10.74 27.82
CA SER A 3 21.98 9.62 26.97
C SER A 3 20.85 10.02 26.03
N SER A 4 21.17 10.20 24.74
CA SER A 4 20.16 10.28 23.67
C SER A 4 19.63 8.87 23.40
N THR A 5 18.35 8.63 23.72
CA THR A 5 17.61 7.44 23.29
C THR A 5 17.31 7.53 21.79
N PRO A 6 17.58 6.51 20.97
CA PRO A 6 17.14 6.51 19.58
C PRO A 6 15.63 6.26 19.53
N ALA A 7 14.88 7.18 18.93
CA ALA A 7 13.48 6.96 18.60
C ALA A 7 13.40 5.91 17.48
N THR A 8 12.74 4.78 17.75
CA THR A 8 12.31 3.84 16.72
C THR A 8 11.29 4.54 15.82
N SER A 9 11.72 4.95 14.64
CA SER A 9 10.86 5.59 13.63
C SER A 9 9.74 4.62 13.23
N SER A 10 8.49 4.96 13.56
CA SER A 10 7.33 4.25 13.04
C SER A 10 7.32 4.42 11.52
N ASN A 11 7.50 3.31 10.79
CA ASN A 11 7.74 3.27 9.34
C ASN A 11 6.44 3.41 8.53
N ALA A 12 5.40 4.02 9.12
CA ALA A 12 4.09 4.15 8.52
C ALA A 12 3.99 5.48 7.74
N LEU A 13 3.41 5.43 6.54
CA LEU A 13 3.10 6.63 5.76
C LEU A 13 2.10 7.50 6.54
N GLY A 14 2.41 8.79 6.67
CA GLY A 14 1.43 9.79 7.09
C GLY A 14 0.44 10.11 5.96
N ILE A 15 -0.56 10.94 6.26
CA ILE A 15 -1.64 11.30 5.33
C ILE A 15 -1.11 11.82 3.98
N ALA A 16 -0.15 12.76 4.00
CA ALA A 16 0.45 13.30 2.77
C ALA A 16 1.15 12.21 1.93
N GLY A 17 1.73 11.20 2.58
CA GLY A 17 2.33 10.07 1.89
C GLY A 17 1.27 9.18 1.23
N LEU A 18 0.13 8.98 1.90
CA LEU A 18 -1.00 8.22 1.37
C LEU A 18 -1.68 8.95 0.20
N GLU A 19 -1.83 10.27 0.26
CA GLU A 19 -2.35 11.10 -0.84
C GLU A 19 -1.46 10.96 -2.09
N GLN A 20 -0.14 11.05 -1.93
CA GLN A 20 0.79 10.88 -3.04
C GLN A 20 0.70 9.49 -3.66
N VAL A 21 0.54 8.44 -2.84
CA VAL A 21 0.33 7.07 -3.33
C VAL A 21 -0.99 6.97 -4.09
N TYR A 22 -2.06 7.56 -3.59
CA TYR A 22 -3.36 7.59 -4.26
C TYR A 22 -3.29 8.26 -5.64
N ASP A 23 -2.65 9.41 -5.76
CA ASP A 23 -2.49 10.12 -7.04
C ASP A 23 -1.71 9.29 -8.06
N GLN A 24 -0.66 8.60 -7.61
CA GLN A 24 0.12 7.69 -8.45
C GLN A 24 -0.71 6.49 -8.92
N LEU A 25 -1.53 5.92 -8.03
CA LEU A 25 -2.43 4.82 -8.38
C LEU A 25 -3.48 5.26 -9.39
N ALA A 26 -4.11 6.42 -9.20
CA ALA A 26 -5.10 6.96 -10.14
C ALA A 26 -4.49 7.12 -11.55
N THR A 27 -3.32 7.74 -11.64
CA THR A 27 -2.59 7.91 -12.91
C THR A 27 -2.24 6.57 -13.57
N ALA A 28 -1.82 5.58 -12.79
CA ALA A 28 -1.46 4.26 -13.30
C ALA A 28 -2.68 3.44 -13.78
N ILE A 29 -3.83 3.57 -13.09
CA ILE A 29 -5.09 2.95 -13.50
C ILE A 29 -5.55 3.53 -14.84
N ASP A 30 -5.50 4.86 -14.98
CA ASP A 30 -5.84 5.54 -16.25
C ASP A 30 -4.93 5.08 -17.39
N GLN A 31 -3.63 4.93 -17.12
CA GLN A 31 -2.66 4.43 -18.10
C GLN A 31 -2.90 2.96 -18.48
N ALA A 32 -3.29 2.10 -17.53
CA ALA A 32 -3.64 0.72 -17.81
C ALA A 32 -4.90 0.63 -18.69
N GLY A 33 -5.84 1.55 -18.49
CA GLY A 33 -7.10 1.64 -19.21
C GLY A 33 -8.15 0.63 -18.73
N PRO A 34 -9.43 0.86 -19.08
CA PRO A 34 -10.57 0.13 -18.52
C PRO A 34 -10.55 -1.38 -18.77
N GLY A 35 -9.92 -1.84 -19.85
CA GLY A 35 -9.80 -3.28 -20.14
C GLY A 35 -8.72 -4.01 -19.36
N LYS A 36 -7.85 -3.30 -18.63
CA LYS A 36 -6.71 -3.90 -17.90
C LYS A 36 -6.56 -3.42 -16.47
N ALA A 37 -7.39 -2.47 -16.01
CA ALA A 37 -7.32 -1.91 -14.66
C ALA A 37 -7.36 -3.00 -13.57
N GLU A 38 -8.30 -3.94 -13.65
CA GLU A 38 -8.40 -5.05 -12.69
C GLU A 38 -7.15 -5.94 -12.70
N LEU A 39 -6.66 -6.31 -13.88
CA LEU A 39 -5.44 -7.12 -14.02
C LEU A 39 -4.21 -6.39 -13.45
N PHE A 40 -4.10 -5.08 -13.69
CA PHE A 40 -3.07 -4.23 -13.12
C PHE A 40 -3.13 -4.20 -11.59
N LEU A 41 -4.30 -3.95 -11.02
CA LEU A 41 -4.50 -3.86 -9.57
C LEU A 41 -4.20 -5.20 -8.89
N VAL A 42 -4.64 -6.32 -9.47
CA VAL A 42 -4.30 -7.67 -8.96
C VAL A 42 -2.80 -7.89 -9.00
N LYS A 43 -2.13 -7.56 -10.11
CA LYS A 43 -0.67 -7.69 -10.22
C LYS A 43 0.06 -6.83 -9.19
N LEU A 44 -0.36 -5.58 -9.00
CA LEU A 44 0.22 -4.68 -8.01
C LEU A 44 0.03 -5.23 -6.59
N ALA A 45 -1.16 -5.73 -6.26
CA ALA A 45 -1.45 -6.31 -4.96
C ALA A 45 -0.57 -7.55 -4.68
N LEU A 46 -0.35 -8.41 -5.69
CA LEU A 46 0.55 -9.56 -5.57
C LEU A 46 2.02 -9.16 -5.35
N LEU A 47 2.50 -8.13 -6.07
CA LEU A 47 3.86 -7.61 -5.86
C LEU A 47 4.02 -7.02 -4.44
N ASN A 48 3.01 -6.33 -3.94
CA ASN A 48 3.01 -5.82 -2.57
C ASN A 48 2.92 -6.94 -1.52
N ALA A 49 2.15 -8.01 -1.75
CA ALA A 49 2.14 -9.18 -0.90
C ALA A 49 3.53 -9.85 -0.83
N GLN A 50 4.21 -9.95 -1.98
CA GLN A 50 5.57 -10.48 -2.03
C GLN A 50 6.58 -9.58 -1.32
N ALA A 51 6.46 -8.25 -1.46
CA ALA A 51 7.31 -7.29 -0.76
C ALA A 51 7.06 -7.28 0.75
N LEU A 52 5.81 -7.48 1.17
CA LEU A 52 5.41 -7.59 2.57
C LEU A 52 5.93 -8.88 3.22
N GLY A 53 5.99 -9.97 2.46
CA GLY A 53 6.51 -11.26 2.92
C GLY A 53 5.62 -12.00 3.93
N ASP A 54 4.42 -11.49 4.19
CA ASP A 54 3.47 -12.04 5.15
C ASP A 54 2.06 -12.11 4.55
N ALA A 55 1.61 -13.35 4.28
CA ALA A 55 0.32 -13.62 3.68
C ALA A 55 -0.86 -13.36 4.63
N GLU A 56 -0.67 -13.50 5.95
CA GLU A 56 -1.75 -13.23 6.93
C GLU A 56 -1.97 -11.73 7.09
N VAL A 57 -0.90 -10.93 7.13
CA VAL A 57 -1.00 -9.45 7.12
C VAL A 57 -1.69 -8.99 5.84
N PHE A 58 -1.27 -9.48 4.67
CA PHE A 58 -1.92 -9.15 3.40
C PHE A 58 -3.41 -9.55 3.41
N GLY A 59 -3.73 -10.75 3.90
CA GLY A 59 -5.11 -11.22 4.02
C GLY A 59 -5.98 -10.31 4.89
N ARG A 60 -5.44 -9.79 6.01
CA ARG A 60 -6.15 -8.80 6.85
C ARG A 60 -6.39 -7.48 6.12
N HIS A 61 -5.40 -6.98 5.37
CA HIS A 61 -5.58 -5.77 4.56
C HIS A 61 -6.65 -5.95 3.49
N LEU A 62 -6.71 -7.13 2.85
CA LEU A 62 -7.73 -7.45 1.88
C LEU A 62 -9.14 -7.43 2.50
N GLN A 63 -9.32 -8.04 3.68
CA GLN A 63 -10.61 -8.01 4.37
C GLN A 63 -11.00 -6.59 4.82
N ALA A 64 -10.05 -5.80 5.31
CA ALA A 64 -10.31 -4.41 5.67
C ALA A 64 -10.77 -3.58 4.45
N ALA A 65 -10.07 -3.72 3.32
CA ALA A 65 -10.45 -3.04 2.07
C ALA A 65 -11.86 -3.45 1.59
N LEU A 66 -12.24 -4.71 1.75
CA LEU A 66 -13.59 -5.18 1.38
C LEU A 66 -14.70 -4.64 2.29
N GLN A 67 -14.39 -4.29 3.53
CA GLN A 67 -15.35 -3.77 4.50
C GLN A 67 -15.67 -2.28 4.28
N ASP A 68 -14.72 -1.54 3.71
CA ASP A 68 -14.78 -0.08 3.53
C ASP A 68 -15.04 0.35 2.06
N LEU A 69 -15.44 -0.59 1.19
CA LEU A 69 -15.87 -0.34 -0.20
C LEU A 69 -17.29 0.27 -0.26
#